data_AF-A0A0N0UZX2-F1
#
_entry.id   AF-A0A0N0UZX2-F1
#
_cell.length_a   1.000
_cell.length_b   1.000
_cell.length_c   1.000
_cell.angle_alpha   90.00
_cell.angle_beta   90.00
_cell.angle_gamma   90.00
#
_symmetry.space_group_name_H-M   'P 1'
#
loop_
_entity.id
_entity.type
_entity.pdbx_description
1 polymer ?
#
loop_
_entity_poly.entity_id
_entity_poly.type
_entity_poly.pdbx_seq_one_letter_code
_entity_poly.pdbx_strand_id
1 'polypeptide(L)' 'MLRHTFSSMLIDQGADPKYVSTQLGHHSVKFTLDIYCHLFEKRKDKQVDKLDNVIKI' A
#
# COMPACT_ATOMS: atom_id res chain seq x y z
N MET A 1 10.25 15.23 -0.44
CA MET A 1 8.86 14.74 -0.23
C MET A 1 8.23 14.00 -1.42
N LEU A 2 8.67 14.18 -2.68
CA LEU A 2 8.02 13.55 -3.85
C LEU A 2 7.97 12.01 -3.83
N ARG A 3 9.05 11.34 -3.43
CA ARG A 3 9.11 9.87 -3.32
C ARG A 3 8.04 9.32 -2.37
N HIS A 4 7.86 10.00 -1.24
CA HIS A 4 6.88 9.62 -0.23
C HIS A 4 5.45 9.86 -0.72
N THR A 5 5.18 11.00 -1.37
CA THR A 5 3.87 11.28 -1.96
C THR A 5 3.52 10.26 -3.04
N PHE A 6 4.46 9.95 -3.94
CA PHE A 6 4.28 8.98 -5.01
C PHE A 6 4.01 7.57 -4.46
N SER A 7 4.81 7.10 -3.49
CA SER A 7 4.58 5.80 -2.86
C SER A 7 3.24 5.74 -2.14
N SER A 8 2.84 6.80 -1.43
CA SER A 8 1.54 6.87 -0.76
C SER A 8 0.38 6.79 -1.74
N MET A 9 0.46 7.45 -2.90
CA MET A 9 -0.56 7.36 -3.95
C MET A 9 -0.66 5.95 -4.54
N LEU A 10 0.46 5.31 -4.86
CA LEU A 10 0.45 3.94 -5.38
C LEU A 10 -0.20 2.96 -4.39
N ILE A 11 0.12 3.10 -3.10
CA ILE A 11 -0.44 2.24 -2.05
C ILE A 11 -1.94 2.51 -1.86
N ASP A 12 -2.37 3.77 -1.88
CA ASP A 12 -3.80 4.12 -1.77
C ASP A 12 -4.62 3.76 -3.03
N GLN A 13 -3.98 3.55 -4.17
CA GLN A 13 -4.62 2.96 -5.37
C GLN A 13 -4.68 1.43 -5.33
N GLY A 14 -3.73 0.78 -4.65
CA GLY A 14 -3.75 -0.67 -4.41
C GLY A 14 -2.67 -1.44 -5.10
N ALA A 15 -1.59 -0.76 -5.44
CA ALA A 15 -0.38 -1.40 -5.87
C ALA A 15 0.13 -2.36 -4.78
N ASP A 16 0.64 -3.51 -5.21
CA ASP A 16 1.31 -4.45 -4.32
C ASP A 16 2.70 -3.91 -3.88
N PRO A 17 3.17 -4.28 -2.67
CA PRO A 17 4.50 -3.92 -2.18
C PRO A 17 5.66 -4.19 -3.15
N LYS A 18 5.62 -5.28 -3.92
CA LYS A 18 6.67 -5.60 -4.90
C LYS A 18 6.65 -4.62 -6.08
N TYR A 19 5.48 -4.25 -6.59
CA TYR A 19 5.33 -3.22 -7.61
C TYR A 19 5.83 -1.86 -7.10
N VAL A 20 5.39 -1.43 -5.92
CA VAL A 20 5.84 -0.17 -5.31
C VAL A 20 7.35 -0.16 -5.13
N SER A 21 7.94 -1.24 -4.62
CA SER A 21 9.40 -1.40 -4.48
C SER A 21 10.14 -1.22 -5.81
N THR A 22 9.60 -1.80 -6.90
CA THR A 22 10.18 -1.73 -8.24
C THR A 22 10.12 -0.30 -8.79
N GLN A 23 8.98 0.39 -8.65
CA GLN A 23 8.82 1.77 -9.11
C GLN A 23 9.73 2.76 -8.35
N LEU A 24 10.02 2.48 -7.08
CA LEU A 24 10.92 3.28 -6.27
C LEU A 24 12.39 2.94 -6.47
N GLY A 25 12.71 1.85 -7.17
CA GLY A 25 14.08 1.36 -7.35
C GLY A 25 14.71 0.85 -6.05
N HIS A 26 13.91 0.31 -5.13
CA HIS A 26 14.41 -0.24 -3.88
C HIS A 26 15.07 -1.60 -4.11
N HIS A 27 16.22 -1.81 -3.47
CA HIS A 27 16.99 -3.06 -3.57
C HIS A 27 16.22 -4.28 -3.00
N SER A 28 15.23 -4.05 -2.15
CA SER A 28 14.43 -5.09 -1.53
C SER A 28 13.00 -4.63 -1.26
N VAL A 29 12.05 -5.56 -1.38
CA VAL A 29 10.65 -5.34 -0.95
C VAL A 29 10.56 -5.15 0.55
N LYS A 30 11.43 -5.83 1.32
CA LYS A 30 11.51 -5.68 2.77
C LYS A 30 11.75 -4.21 3.13
N PHE A 31 12.70 -3.55 2.47
CA PHE A 31 12.97 -2.13 2.69
C PHE A 31 11.74 -1.24 2.43
N THR A 32 10.98 -1.53 1.37
CA THR A 32 9.71 -0.83 1.10
C THR A 32 8.69 -1.07 2.21
N LEU A 33 8.54 -2.32 2.67
CA LEU A 33 7.60 -2.67 3.73
C LEU A 33 8.00 -2.04 5.06
N ASP A 34 9.28 -2.09 5.44
CA ASP A 34 9.78 -1.50 6.68
C ASP A 34 9.44 0.01 6.77
N ILE A 35 9.47 0.73 5.64
CA ILE A 35 9.13 2.16 5.58
C ILE A 35 7.63 2.41 5.50
N TYR A 36 6.90 1.62 4.69
CA TYR A 36 5.52 1.94 4.31
C TYR A 36 4.47 0.97 4.89
N CYS A 37 4.83 0.07 5.82
CA CYS A 37 3.94 -0.94 6.42
C CYS A 37 2.60 -0.34 6.87
N HIS A 38 2.67 0.77 7.62
CA HIS A 38 1.52 1.48 8.14
C HIS A 38 0.51 1.93 7.06
N LEU A 39 0.97 2.24 5.84
CA LEU A 39 0.08 2.60 4.74
C LEU A 39 -0.63 1.37 4.16
N PHE A 40 0.06 0.24 4.09
CA PHE A 40 -0.53 -1.03 3.65
C PHE A 40 -1.55 -1.55 4.67
N GLU A 41 -1.27 -1.47 5.97
CA GLU A 41 -2.21 -1.83 7.04
C GLU A 41 -3.48 -0.99 6.98
N LYS A 42 -3.33 0.34 6.95
CA LYS A 42 -4.47 1.26 6.82
C LYS A 42 -5.32 0.98 5.58
N ARG A 43 -4.70 0.57 4.47
CA ARG A 43 -5.44 0.17 3.26
C ARG A 43 -6.20 -1.14 3.46
N LYS A 44 -5.59 -2.13 4.09
CA LYS A 44 -6.24 -3.43 4.39
C LYS A 44 -7.49 -3.21 5.23
N ASP A 45 -7.42 -2.38 6.27
CA ASP A 45 -8.58 -2.05 7.11
C ASP A 45 -9.71 -1.46 6.27
N LYS A 46 -9.40 -0.45 5.42
CA LYS A 46 -10.37 0.12 4.47
C LYS A 46 -10.94 -0.92 3.49
N GLN A 47 -10.19 -1.95 3.14
CA GLN A 47 -10.65 -3.01 2.23
C GLN A 47 -11.60 -3.98 2.94
N VAL A 48 -11.31 -4.32 4.20
CA VAL A 48 -12.19 -5.14 5.04
C VAL A 48 -13.52 -4.42 5.25
N ASP A 49 -13.50 -3.13 5.60
CA ASP A 49 -14.71 -2.33 5.76
C ASP A 49 -15.56 -2.31 4.47
N LYS A 50 -14.91 -2.18 3.30
CA LYS A 50 -15.58 -2.23 2.00
C LYS A 50 -16.19 -3.60 1.74
N LEU A 51 -15.48 -4.68 2.07
CA LEU A 51 -15.96 -6.04 1.86
C LEU A 51 -17.18 -6.33 2.75
N ASP A 52 -17.18 -5.88 4.00
CA ASP A 52 -18.32 -6.01 4.91
C ASP A 52 -19.57 -5.33 4.36
N ASN A 53 -19.43 -4.17 3.70
CA ASN A 53 -20.55 -3.48 3.06
C ASN A 53 -21.09 -4.21 1.81
N VAL A 54 -20.26 -5.03 1.15
CA VAL A 54 -20.68 -5.83 -0.01
C VAL A 54 -21.36 -7.14 0.44
N ILE A 55 -20.91 -7.72 1.56
CA ILE A 55 -21.41 -9.01 2.06
C ILE A 55 -22.66 -8.86 2.95
N LYS A 56 -22.88 -7.70 3.58
CA LYS A 56 -24.13 -7.39 4.29
C LYS A 56 -25.30 -7.32 3.29
N ILE A 57 -25.94 -8.47 3.09
CA ILE A 57 -27.32 -8.65 2.61
C ILE A 57 -28.27 -8.56 3.81
#